data_AF-A0A318SRW6-F1
#
_entry.id   AF-A0A318SRW6-F1
#
_cell.length_a   1.000
_cell.length_b   1.000
_cell.length_c   1.000
_cell.angle_alpha   90.00
_cell.angle_beta   90.00
_cell.angle_gamma   90.00
#
_symmetry.space_group_name_H-M   'P 1'
#
loop_
_entity.id
_entity.type
_entity.pdbx_description
1 polymer ?
#
loop_
_entity_poly.entity_id
_entity_poly.type
_entity_poly.pdbx_seq_one_letter_code
_entity_poly.pdbx_strand_id
1 'polypeptide(L)'
;MMPPTAALEALTTAPLTRLENVPRNVPGLYLLHDHEQVPRYVGKTMNLRHRVWSNHCAGDENSHKFVAAYNAGRLWHSRKNALSEAGDGKVAKELRKLLAREFCRARVLPLPAISEYDLGVLEDRVRAIAPEPMNDWNDIKQIPAMEPVELVERLLDQIRWTADQRAKIDRQAARWATWKTGERAAA
;
A
#
# COMPACT_ATOMS: atom_id res chain seq x y z
N MET A 1 -16.65 20.10 -14.45
CA MET A 1 -16.20 18.86 -13.78
C MET A 1 -15.96 17.81 -14.85
N MET A 2 -14.83 17.09 -14.81
CA MET A 2 -14.49 16.03 -15.80
C MET A 2 -15.52 14.88 -15.73
N PRO A 3 -15.97 14.30 -16.85
CA PRO A 3 -16.81 13.10 -16.83
C PRO A 3 -16.11 11.91 -16.17
N PRO A 4 -16.82 11.06 -15.39
CA PRO A 4 -16.20 9.93 -14.71
C PRO A 4 -15.63 8.87 -15.67
N THR A 5 -16.25 8.66 -16.83
CA THR A 5 -15.75 7.76 -17.87
C THR A 5 -14.41 8.25 -18.42
N ALA A 6 -14.31 9.53 -18.75
CA ALA A 6 -13.06 10.15 -19.21
C ALA A 6 -11.97 10.14 -18.11
N ALA A 7 -12.35 10.34 -16.85
CA ALA A 7 -11.41 10.25 -15.73
C ALA A 7 -10.89 8.82 -15.54
N LEU A 8 -11.76 7.81 -15.62
CA LEU A 8 -11.37 6.40 -15.53
C LEU A 8 -10.49 5.99 -16.71
N GLU A 9 -10.84 6.39 -17.93
CA GLU A 9 -10.03 6.13 -19.13
C GLU A 9 -8.64 6.77 -18.99
N ALA A 10 -8.57 8.05 -18.63
CA ALA A 10 -7.30 8.74 -18.39
C ALA A 10 -6.48 8.05 -17.29
N LEU A 11 -7.12 7.64 -16.19
CA LEU A 11 -6.45 6.97 -15.08
C LEU A 11 -5.92 5.58 -15.46
N THR A 12 -6.66 4.81 -16.26
CA THR A 12 -6.29 3.43 -16.64
C THR A 12 -5.28 3.37 -17.78
N THR A 13 -5.25 4.39 -18.64
CA THR A 13 -4.28 4.53 -19.74
C THR A 13 -3.01 5.28 -19.35
N ALA A 14 -3.04 6.10 -18.29
CA ALA A 14 -1.87 6.81 -17.78
C ALA A 14 -0.70 5.86 -17.47
N PRO A 15 0.55 6.22 -17.74
CA PRO A 15 1.70 5.33 -17.52
C PRO A 15 1.77 4.78 -16.10
N LEU A 16 2.14 3.50 -16.00
CA LEU A 16 2.38 2.86 -14.73
C LEU A 16 3.65 3.44 -14.10
N THR A 17 3.49 4.19 -13.01
CA THR A 17 4.52 5.07 -12.48
C THR A 17 5.15 4.48 -11.21
N ARG A 18 6.50 4.51 -11.13
CA ARG A 18 7.22 4.23 -9.88
C ARG A 18 6.75 5.18 -8.78
N LEU A 19 6.57 4.68 -7.56
CA LEU A 19 5.88 5.44 -6.51
C LEU A 19 6.63 6.73 -6.12
N GLU A 20 7.95 6.78 -6.34
CA GLU A 20 8.83 7.94 -6.18
C GLU A 20 8.76 8.96 -7.33
N ASN A 21 8.01 8.67 -8.40
CA ASN A 21 7.85 9.54 -9.58
C ASN A 21 6.45 10.19 -9.72
N VAL A 22 5.41 9.66 -9.08
CA VAL A 22 4.09 10.34 -8.85
C VAL A 22 4.18 11.86 -8.58
N PRO A 23 3.44 12.75 -9.26
CA PRO A 23 3.59 14.20 -9.07
C PRO A 23 3.49 14.71 -7.61
N ARG A 24 4.36 15.67 -7.25
CA ARG A 24 4.39 16.30 -5.92
C ARG A 24 3.40 17.46 -5.85
N ASN A 25 2.82 17.71 -4.68
CA ASN A 25 2.05 18.92 -4.36
C ASN A 25 0.93 19.22 -5.37
N VAL A 26 0.27 18.18 -5.88
CA VAL A 26 -0.86 18.31 -6.80
C VAL A 26 -2.00 17.39 -6.34
N PRO A 27 -3.26 17.87 -6.36
CA PRO A 27 -4.44 17.05 -6.14
C PRO A 27 -4.68 16.09 -7.32
N GLY A 28 -5.43 15.03 -7.09
CA GLY A 28 -5.83 14.12 -8.16
C GLY A 28 -6.35 12.77 -7.70
N LEU A 29 -6.63 11.93 -8.70
CA LEU A 29 -6.96 10.52 -8.51
C LEU A 29 -5.71 9.66 -8.71
N TYR A 30 -5.70 8.50 -8.07
CA TYR A 30 -4.66 7.48 -8.27
C TYR A 30 -5.27 6.08 -8.24
N LEU A 31 -4.64 5.18 -8.97
CA LEU A 31 -4.94 3.75 -9.01
C LEU A 31 -3.70 2.98 -8.55
N LEU A 32 -3.75 2.38 -7.36
CA LEU A 32 -2.66 1.57 -6.85
C LEU A 32 -2.65 0.22 -7.53
N HIS A 33 -1.47 -0.20 -7.94
CA HIS A 33 -1.20 -1.51 -8.50
C HIS A 33 -0.30 -2.27 -7.53
N ASP A 34 -0.63 -3.53 -7.26
CA ASP A 34 0.16 -4.39 -6.39
C ASP A 34 1.49 -4.83 -7.04
N HIS A 35 2.19 -5.76 -6.39
CA HIS A 35 3.46 -6.29 -6.87
C HIS A 35 3.34 -7.09 -8.17
N GLU A 36 2.15 -7.62 -8.48
CA GLU A 36 1.81 -8.30 -9.74
C GLU A 36 1.34 -7.33 -10.82
N GLN A 37 1.34 -6.02 -10.51
CA GLN A 37 0.83 -4.95 -11.36
C GLN A 37 -0.69 -5.06 -11.61
N VAL A 38 -1.42 -5.73 -10.73
CA VAL A 38 -2.89 -5.76 -10.78
C VAL A 38 -3.41 -4.50 -10.09
N PRO A 39 -4.32 -3.74 -10.72
CA PRO A 39 -4.95 -2.59 -10.06
C PRO A 39 -5.86 -3.08 -8.93
N ARG A 40 -5.75 -2.47 -7.74
CA ARG A 40 -6.49 -2.91 -6.53
C ARG A 40 -7.27 -1.82 -5.81
N TYR A 41 -6.87 -0.56 -5.98
CA TYR A 41 -7.43 0.54 -5.21
C TYR A 41 -7.48 1.85 -5.99
N VAL A 42 -8.67 2.40 -6.15
CA VAL A 42 -8.89 3.78 -6.60
C VAL A 42 -8.91 4.69 -5.39
N GLY A 43 -8.18 5.80 -5.43
CA GLY A 43 -8.22 6.79 -4.35
C GLY A 43 -8.07 8.22 -4.83
N LYS A 44 -8.46 9.15 -3.98
CA LYS A 44 -8.19 10.58 -4.13
C LYS A 44 -7.26 11.17 -3.08
N THR A 45 -6.69 12.33 -3.38
CA THR A 45 -5.93 13.14 -2.41
C THR A 45 -5.70 14.55 -2.94
N MET A 46 -5.52 15.51 -2.03
CA MET A 46 -5.03 16.86 -2.38
C MET A 46 -3.51 16.91 -2.54
N ASN A 47 -2.78 15.84 -2.22
CA ASN A 47 -1.35 15.70 -2.40
C ASN A 47 -0.98 14.27 -2.84
N LEU A 48 -0.82 14.06 -4.15
CA LEU A 48 -0.57 12.75 -4.78
C LEU A 48 0.68 12.06 -4.22
N ARG A 49 1.86 12.69 -4.31
CA ARG A 49 3.11 12.10 -3.80
C ARG A 49 2.98 11.70 -2.34
N HIS A 50 2.51 12.60 -1.48
CA HIS A 50 2.46 12.33 -0.04
C HIS A 50 1.59 11.10 0.24
N ARG A 51 0.39 11.05 -0.36
CA ARG A 51 -0.52 9.93 -0.17
C ARG A 51 0.05 8.61 -0.68
N VAL A 52 0.54 8.57 -1.92
CA VAL A 52 0.97 7.33 -2.57
C VAL A 52 2.31 6.83 -2.02
N TRP A 53 3.32 7.71 -1.92
CA TRP A 53 4.68 7.31 -1.51
C TRP A 53 4.88 7.23 0.00
N SER A 54 4.25 8.13 0.76
CA SER A 54 4.44 8.18 2.22
C SER A 54 3.36 7.38 2.92
N ASN A 55 2.09 7.74 2.79
CA ASN A 55 1.02 7.08 3.54
C ASN A 55 0.86 5.61 3.16
N HIS A 56 0.62 5.31 1.87
CA HIS A 56 0.37 3.93 1.43
C HIS A 56 1.54 2.98 1.69
N CYS A 57 2.79 3.45 1.68
CA CYS A 57 3.98 2.61 1.84
C CYS A 57 4.53 2.58 3.27
N ALA A 58 4.54 3.71 3.97
CA ALA A 58 5.25 3.90 5.24
C ALA A 58 4.33 4.10 6.45
N GLY A 59 3.01 4.12 6.21
CA GLY A 59 2.01 4.18 7.24
C GLY A 59 2.06 3.01 8.23
N ASP A 60 1.19 3.11 9.23
CA ASP A 60 1.00 2.08 10.24
C ASP A 60 -0.43 1.54 10.20
N GLU A 61 -0.54 0.21 10.28
CA GLU A 61 -1.79 -0.55 10.33
C GLU A 61 -2.75 -0.30 9.14
N ASN A 62 -4.01 -0.72 9.30
CA ASN A 62 -5.03 -0.89 8.25
C ASN A 62 -5.49 0.38 7.51
N SER A 63 -4.97 1.56 7.85
CA SER A 63 -5.40 2.82 7.24
C SER A 63 -4.85 3.02 5.82
N HIS A 64 -3.83 2.25 5.43
CA HIS A 64 -3.04 2.45 4.24
C HIS A 64 -2.82 1.15 3.47
N LYS A 65 -3.18 1.15 2.18
CA LYS A 65 -3.45 -0.09 1.44
C LYS A 65 -2.26 -1.03 1.23
N PHE A 66 -1.08 -0.56 0.80
CA PHE A 66 0.09 -1.45 0.71
C PHE A 66 0.56 -1.92 2.09
N VAL A 67 0.53 -1.03 3.09
CA VAL A 67 0.81 -1.40 4.48
C VAL A 67 -0.08 -2.55 4.93
N ALA A 68 -1.40 -2.45 4.73
CA ALA A 68 -2.35 -3.50 5.09
C ALA A 68 -2.13 -4.79 4.31
N ALA A 69 -1.96 -4.70 2.98
CA ALA A 69 -1.79 -5.85 2.10
C ALA A 69 -0.52 -6.66 2.39
N TYR A 70 0.55 -6.01 2.83
CA TYR A 70 1.85 -6.64 3.04
C TYR A 70 2.23 -6.76 4.52
N ASN A 71 1.28 -6.66 5.46
CA ASN A 71 1.57 -6.76 6.90
C ASN A 71 1.53 -8.22 7.41
N ALA A 72 2.36 -9.10 6.85
CA ALA A 72 2.39 -10.52 7.23
C ALA A 72 3.81 -11.05 7.31
N GLY A 73 3.99 -12.12 8.10
CA GLY A 73 5.26 -12.84 8.24
C GLY A 73 6.41 -11.92 8.64
N ARG A 74 7.49 -11.91 7.85
CA ARG A 74 8.68 -11.08 8.05
C ARG A 74 8.43 -9.58 7.93
N LEU A 75 7.31 -9.20 7.31
CA LEU A 75 6.89 -7.82 7.07
C LEU A 75 5.94 -7.31 8.15
N TRP A 76 5.56 -8.18 9.10
CA TRP A 76 4.57 -7.86 10.10
C TRP A 76 5.07 -6.82 11.11
N HIS A 77 4.21 -5.84 11.35
CA HIS A 77 4.36 -4.81 12.37
C HIS A 77 2.98 -4.50 12.96
N SER A 78 2.88 -4.45 14.28
CA SER A 78 1.68 -4.06 15.03
C SER A 78 2.07 -3.11 16.16
N ARG A 79 1.40 -1.94 16.24
CA ARG A 79 1.63 -0.99 17.35
C ARG A 79 1.02 -1.50 18.65
N LYS A 80 -0.02 -2.33 18.53
CA LYS A 80 -0.73 -2.95 19.67
C LYS A 80 0.09 -4.04 20.35
N ASN A 81 1.13 -4.55 19.68
CA ASN A 81 2.02 -5.56 20.22
C ASN A 81 3.35 -4.92 20.61
N ALA A 82 3.59 -4.77 21.92
CA ALA A 82 4.80 -4.12 22.45
C ALA A 82 6.10 -4.78 21.98
N LEU A 83 6.10 -6.12 21.78
CA LEU A 83 7.27 -6.86 21.27
C LEU A 83 7.55 -6.54 19.80
N SER A 84 6.51 -6.24 19.02
CA SER A 84 6.64 -5.77 17.64
C SER A 84 7.09 -4.30 17.59
N GLU A 85 6.40 -3.40 18.30
CA GLU A 85 6.60 -1.95 18.19
C GLU A 85 7.98 -1.47 18.72
N ALA A 86 8.38 -1.93 19.91
CA ALA A 86 9.61 -1.47 20.55
C ALA A 86 10.88 -2.17 20.03
N GLY A 87 10.72 -3.23 19.23
CA GLY A 87 11.81 -4.12 18.81
C GLY A 87 11.87 -4.35 17.31
N ASP A 88 11.88 -5.63 16.94
CA ASP A 88 12.15 -6.12 15.58
C ASP A 88 11.18 -5.58 14.52
N GLY A 89 9.97 -5.17 14.93
CA GLY A 89 8.93 -4.72 14.01
C GLY A 89 9.26 -3.41 13.28
N LYS A 90 10.15 -2.57 13.79
CA LYS A 90 10.63 -1.39 13.03
C LYS A 90 11.43 -1.81 11.79
N VAL A 91 12.20 -2.90 11.89
CA VAL A 91 12.95 -3.46 10.75
C VAL A 91 11.98 -4.12 9.76
N ALA A 92 10.99 -4.87 10.24
CA ALA A 92 9.94 -5.44 9.39
C ALA A 92 9.14 -4.35 8.64
N LYS A 93 8.79 -3.25 9.32
CA LYS A 93 8.15 -2.08 8.71
C LYS A 93 9.02 -1.47 7.61
N GLU A 94 10.33 -1.36 7.84
CA GLU A 94 11.27 -0.86 6.84
C GLU A 94 11.32 -1.78 5.61
N LEU A 95 11.38 -3.10 5.82
CA LEU A 95 11.38 -4.09 4.73
C LEU A 95 10.10 -3.98 3.90
N ARG A 96 8.94 -3.90 4.55
CA ARG A 96 7.64 -3.73 3.90
C ARG A 96 7.57 -2.46 3.06
N LYS A 97 8.10 -1.36 3.60
CA LYS A 97 8.17 -0.08 2.88
C LYS A 97 9.03 -0.21 1.63
N LEU A 98 10.18 -0.87 1.73
CA LEU A 98 11.07 -1.11 0.59
C LEU A 98 10.40 -2.00 -0.47
N LEU A 99 9.72 -3.07 -0.05
CA LEU A 99 8.95 -3.96 -0.93
C LEU A 99 7.90 -3.19 -1.74
N ALA A 100 7.07 -2.41 -1.06
CA ALA A 100 6.02 -1.63 -1.72
C ALA A 100 6.62 -0.63 -2.72
N ARG A 101 7.71 0.04 -2.35
CA ARG A 101 8.37 1.04 -3.22
C ARG A 101 9.02 0.40 -4.45
N GLU A 102 9.60 -0.78 -4.30
CA GLU A 102 10.31 -1.42 -5.40
C GLU A 102 9.35 -2.12 -6.37
N PHE A 103 8.32 -2.80 -5.88
CA PHE A 103 7.48 -3.67 -6.71
C PHE A 103 6.08 -3.14 -6.98
N CYS A 104 5.52 -2.25 -6.16
CA CYS A 104 4.19 -1.68 -6.44
C CYS A 104 4.30 -0.44 -7.31
N ARG A 105 3.20 -0.09 -7.96
CA ARG A 105 3.12 1.07 -8.86
C ARG A 105 1.82 1.82 -8.67
N ALA A 106 1.74 3.00 -9.28
CA ALA A 106 0.50 3.75 -9.34
C ALA A 106 0.32 4.34 -10.73
N ARG A 107 -0.93 4.38 -11.20
CA ARG A 107 -1.34 5.32 -12.24
C ARG A 107 -1.98 6.51 -11.56
N VAL A 108 -1.80 7.70 -12.13
CA VAL A 108 -2.24 8.94 -11.49
C VAL A 108 -2.84 9.88 -12.52
N LEU A 109 -3.88 10.60 -12.09
CA LEU A 109 -4.53 11.65 -12.84
C LEU A 109 -4.43 12.95 -12.02
N PRO A 110 -3.40 13.79 -12.25
CA PRO A 110 -3.27 15.09 -11.62
C PRO A 110 -4.38 16.05 -12.08
N LEU A 111 -4.99 16.76 -11.14
CA LEU A 111 -6.13 17.65 -11.39
C LEU A 111 -5.92 18.99 -10.66
N PRO A 112 -4.89 19.79 -11.02
CA PRO A 112 -4.39 20.90 -10.19
C PRO A 112 -5.43 21.96 -9.80
N ALA A 113 -6.47 22.18 -10.61
CA ALA A 113 -7.52 23.17 -10.36
C ALA A 113 -8.77 22.60 -9.66
N ILE A 114 -8.78 21.33 -9.26
CA ILE A 114 -9.95 20.70 -8.65
C ILE A 114 -10.08 21.09 -7.17
N SER A 115 -11.32 21.33 -6.71
CA SER A 115 -11.62 21.46 -5.30
C SER A 115 -11.64 20.08 -4.62
N GLU A 116 -11.46 20.03 -3.29
CA GLU A 116 -11.55 18.76 -2.55
C GLU A 116 -12.94 18.12 -2.65
N TYR A 117 -13.99 18.93 -2.67
CA TYR A 117 -15.37 18.48 -2.83
C TYR A 117 -15.58 17.85 -4.22
N ASP A 118 -15.21 18.55 -5.29
CA ASP A 118 -15.36 18.05 -6.66
C ASP A 118 -14.53 16.79 -6.90
N LEU A 119 -13.35 16.69 -6.26
CA LEU A 119 -12.52 15.51 -6.31
C LEU A 119 -13.17 14.31 -5.61
N GLY A 120 -13.88 14.54 -4.50
CA GLY A 120 -14.70 13.52 -3.83
C GLY A 120 -15.82 13.01 -4.73
N VAL A 121 -16.61 13.93 -5.29
CA VAL A 121 -17.70 13.58 -6.23
C VAL A 121 -17.17 12.80 -7.43
N LEU A 122 -16.00 13.18 -7.96
CA LEU A 122 -15.39 12.48 -9.08
C LEU A 122 -14.89 11.08 -8.69
N GLU A 123 -14.22 10.92 -7.54
CA GLU A 123 -13.77 9.62 -7.05
C GLU A 123 -14.93 8.64 -6.90
N ASP A 124 -16.02 9.05 -6.24
CA ASP A 124 -17.19 8.19 -6.02
C ASP A 124 -17.79 7.72 -7.35
N ARG A 125 -17.90 8.63 -8.33
CA ARG A 125 -18.41 8.31 -9.65
C ARG A 125 -17.47 7.43 -10.46
N VAL A 126 -16.15 7.62 -10.35
CA VAL A 126 -15.16 6.75 -11.00
C VAL A 126 -15.20 5.36 -10.40
N ARG A 127 -15.25 5.24 -9.06
CA ARG A 127 -15.34 3.96 -8.36
C ARG A 127 -16.59 3.17 -8.74
N ALA A 128 -17.73 3.85 -8.88
CA ALA A 128 -18.99 3.22 -9.25
C ALA A 128 -18.99 2.56 -10.64
N ILE A 129 -18.11 3.00 -11.54
CA ILE A 129 -18.00 2.47 -12.92
C ILE A 129 -16.70 1.70 -13.16
N ALA A 130 -15.78 1.68 -12.19
CA ALA A 130 -14.50 1.00 -12.33
C ALA A 130 -14.70 -0.54 -12.26
N PRO A 131 -13.98 -1.32 -13.08
CA PRO A 131 -13.99 -2.77 -13.00
C PRO A 131 -13.67 -3.28 -11.59
N GLU A 132 -14.29 -4.40 -11.20
CA GLU A 132 -14.19 -5.01 -9.86
C GLU A 132 -12.75 -5.04 -9.30
N PRO A 133 -11.73 -5.54 -10.03
CA PRO A 133 -10.37 -5.63 -9.47
C PRO A 133 -9.84 -4.30 -8.95
N MET A 134 -10.19 -3.18 -9.60
CA MET A 134 -9.71 -1.85 -9.23
C MET A 134 -10.24 -1.36 -7.88
N ASN A 135 -11.30 -1.97 -7.37
CA ASN A 135 -11.96 -1.65 -6.11
C ASN A 135 -11.79 -2.75 -5.05
N ASP A 136 -11.05 -3.84 -5.31
CA ASP A 136 -10.85 -4.97 -4.38
C ASP A 136 -10.46 -4.52 -2.97
N TRP A 137 -9.66 -3.46 -2.87
CA TRP A 137 -9.18 -2.92 -1.60
C TRP A 137 -9.99 -1.72 -1.10
N ASN A 138 -10.93 -1.19 -1.89
CA ASN A 138 -11.76 -0.04 -1.50
C ASN A 138 -12.80 -0.43 -0.45
N ASP A 139 -13.55 -1.50 -0.71
CA ASP A 139 -14.77 -1.84 0.05
C ASP A 139 -14.59 -3.04 0.99
N ILE A 140 -13.39 -3.60 1.06
CA ILE A 140 -13.07 -4.68 1.98
C ILE A 140 -12.75 -4.15 3.39
N LYS A 141 -13.39 -4.74 4.41
CA LYS A 141 -13.14 -4.42 5.83
C LYS A 141 -11.69 -4.66 6.24
N GLN A 142 -11.09 -5.73 5.71
CA GLN A 142 -9.73 -6.13 5.99
C GLN A 142 -9.11 -6.76 4.75
N ILE A 143 -8.04 -6.14 4.24
CA ILE A 143 -7.25 -6.73 3.16
C ILE A 143 -6.55 -7.98 3.71
N PRO A 144 -6.69 -9.16 3.07
CA PRO A 144 -5.91 -10.32 3.43
C PRO A 144 -4.42 -10.01 3.32
N ALA A 145 -3.74 -9.91 4.46
CA ALA A 145 -2.32 -9.62 4.49
C ALA A 145 -1.53 -10.84 3.99
N MET A 146 -0.54 -10.59 3.13
CA MET A 146 0.34 -11.62 2.57
C MET A 146 1.81 -11.18 2.60
N GLU A 147 2.69 -12.16 2.55
CA GLU A 147 4.12 -11.95 2.31
C GLU A 147 4.48 -12.58 0.96
N PRO A 148 4.89 -11.79 -0.06
CA PRO A 148 5.40 -12.33 -1.31
C PRO A 148 6.86 -12.79 -1.09
N VAL A 149 7.02 -14.02 -0.61
CA VAL A 149 8.27 -14.58 -0.09
C VAL A 149 9.43 -14.40 -1.09
N GLU A 150 9.23 -14.74 -2.36
CA GLU A 150 10.27 -14.65 -3.39
C GLU A 150 10.73 -13.20 -3.63
N LEU A 151 9.80 -12.24 -3.56
CA LEU A 151 10.12 -10.82 -3.69
C LEU A 151 10.84 -10.27 -2.47
N VAL A 152 10.49 -10.78 -1.28
CA VAL A 152 11.20 -10.47 -0.05
C VAL A 152 12.63 -10.99 -0.10
N GLU A 153 12.87 -12.23 -0.53
CA GLU A 153 14.23 -12.76 -0.72
C GLU A 153 15.03 -11.92 -1.70
N ARG A 154 14.46 -11.64 -2.88
CA ARG A 154 15.12 -10.82 -3.89
C ARG A 154 15.50 -9.44 -3.35
N LEU A 155 14.61 -8.82 -2.56
CA LEU A 155 14.88 -7.53 -1.95
C LEU A 155 15.97 -7.63 -0.89
N LEU A 156 15.97 -8.69 -0.08
CA LEU A 156 17.01 -8.96 0.91
C LEU A 156 18.39 -9.17 0.26
N ASP A 157 18.46 -9.77 -0.92
CA ASP A 157 19.71 -9.91 -1.67
C ASP A 157 20.22 -8.57 -2.22
N GLN A 158 19.32 -7.66 -2.55
CA GLN A 158 19.65 -6.31 -3.04
C GLN A 158 20.10 -5.38 -1.92
N ILE A 159 19.47 -5.48 -0.74
CA ILE A 159 19.76 -4.60 0.40
C ILE A 159 20.86 -5.21 1.27
N ARG A 160 21.91 -4.43 1.53
CA ARG A 160 23.06 -4.86 2.35
C ARG A 160 22.76 -4.77 3.85
N TRP A 161 21.73 -5.49 4.29
CA TRP A 161 21.35 -5.55 5.70
C TRP A 161 22.31 -6.40 6.52
N THR A 162 22.50 -6.01 7.78
CA THR A 162 23.34 -6.74 8.72
C THR A 162 22.70 -8.07 9.11
N ALA A 163 23.51 -9.00 9.64
CA ALA A 163 23.02 -10.26 10.18
C ALA A 163 21.98 -10.03 11.30
N ASP A 164 22.14 -8.98 12.11
CA ASP A 164 21.15 -8.60 13.13
C ASP A 164 19.81 -8.19 12.51
N GLN A 165 19.81 -7.38 11.45
CA GLN A 165 18.56 -6.99 10.76
C GLN A 165 17.82 -8.20 10.16
N ARG A 166 18.57 -9.18 9.62
CA ARG A 166 17.98 -10.45 9.14
C ARG A 166 17.37 -11.26 10.29
N ALA A 167 18.12 -11.42 11.39
CA ALA A 167 17.60 -12.13 12.56
C ALA A 167 16.35 -11.44 13.16
N LYS A 168 16.24 -10.11 13.06
CA LYS A 168 15.05 -9.36 13.50
C LYS A 168 13.80 -9.73 12.70
N ILE A 169 13.87 -9.75 11.37
CA ILE A 169 12.71 -10.09 10.54
C ILE A 169 12.31 -11.57 10.68
N ASP A 170 13.26 -12.47 10.91
CA ASP A 170 12.97 -13.89 11.18
C ASP A 170 12.20 -14.06 12.49
N ARG A 171 12.60 -13.34 13.54
CA ARG A 171 11.84 -13.30 14.81
C ARG A 171 10.45 -12.70 14.62
N GLN A 172 10.28 -11.70 13.76
CA GLN A 172 8.94 -11.16 13.43
C GLN A 172 8.07 -12.18 12.73
N ALA A 173 8.61 -13.00 11.82
CA ALA A 173 7.86 -14.09 11.20
C ALA A 173 7.35 -15.10 12.23
N ALA A 174 8.20 -15.50 13.18
CA ALA A 174 7.80 -16.40 14.26
C ALA A 174 6.70 -15.79 15.15
N ARG A 175 6.80 -14.50 15.48
CA ARG A 175 5.76 -13.79 16.25
C ARG A 175 4.47 -13.61 15.46
N TRP A 176 4.53 -13.38 14.16
CA TRP A 176 3.35 -13.32 13.32
C TRP A 176 2.61 -14.66 13.32
N ALA A 177 3.33 -15.77 13.25
CA ALA A 177 2.74 -17.10 13.31
C ALA A 177 1.98 -17.31 14.63
N THR A 178 2.58 -16.95 15.77
CA THR A 178 1.91 -17.06 17.08
C THR A 178 0.75 -16.08 17.24
N TRP A 179 0.89 -14.86 16.73
CA TRP A 179 -0.17 -13.84 16.74
C TRP A 179 -1.40 -14.30 15.95
N LYS A 180 -1.18 -14.82 14.74
CA LYS A 180 -2.25 -15.32 13.87
C LYS A 180 -3.00 -16.50 14.51
N THR A 181 -2.31 -17.36 15.27
CA THR A 181 -2.91 -18.51 15.94
C THR A 181 -3.50 -18.19 17.31
N GLY A 182 -2.97 -17.21 18.03
CA GLY A 182 -3.32 -16.93 19.43
C GLY A 182 -4.43 -15.91 19.64
N GLU A 183 -4.61 -14.93 18.74
CA GLU A 183 -5.66 -13.91 18.87
C GLU A 183 -6.87 -14.12 17.95
N ARG A 184 -6.76 -14.89 16.86
CA ARG A 184 -7.95 -15.22 16.03
C ARG A 184 -8.82 -16.34 16.61
N ALA A 185 -8.39 -17.00 17.68
CA ALA A 185 -9.21 -17.99 18.39
C ALA A 185 -10.12 -17.37 19.46
N ALA A 186 -9.95 -16.07 19.77
CA ALA A 186 -10.66 -15.39 20.85
C ALA A 186 -11.43 -14.13 20.38
N ALA A 187 -11.71 -14.01 19.08
CA ALA A 187 -12.52 -12.93 18.49
C ALA A 187 -13.68 -13.50 17.68
#